data_AF-A0A3N5WAK6-F1
#
_entry.id   AF-A0A3N5WAK6-F1
#
_cell.length_a   1.000
_cell.length_b   1.000
_cell.length_c   1.000
_cell.angle_alpha   90.00
_cell.angle_beta   90.00
_cell.angle_gamma   90.00
#
_symmetry.space_group_name_H-M   'P 1'
#
loop_
_entity.id
_entity.type
_entity.pdbx_description
1 polymer ?
#
loop_
_entity_poly.entity_id
_entity_poly.type
_entity_poly.pdbx_seq_one_letter_code
_entity_poly.pdbx_strand_id
1 'polypeptide(L)'
;MLPSQESQAQILINCPQCGGDIGFLEESREIRCEFCGTSLLVAGRDGILRYRLPLHLQNPTEAQAAALEYLRDRGRPFAEPGKTFLFYAPFWRLQGQVYRWVFGAKFMKVETEEGMPPPLEKMKILMTRLMDHTLPGFGNLDLGVGSLGIRSQALQLRPFNPGKEDRHDPFLPLDIPLAQAEKEAERLSDIFFEAEDLQAEVALQSFVGKVFSVVYLPVWLVECRLSQGGMTVLVDGLSRKPIRSLPDDANILSKLKRDENDAVAEFSRLRFLPLKCPNCGWDFSFQPFNLLHFCMTCRRLWRLQGNELVETGYQVVTPLQGGGGEERTWIPFWRCRGVLESEGIRLT
;
A
#
# COMPACT_ATOMS: atom_id res chain seq x y z
N MET A 1 -11.66 -22.21 -4.40
CA MET A 1 -11.06 -20.90 -4.71
C MET A 1 -10.16 -20.55 -3.54
N LEU A 2 -8.85 -20.67 -3.71
CA LEU A 2 -7.90 -20.09 -2.76
C LEU A 2 -8.14 -18.58 -2.77
N PRO A 3 -8.23 -17.89 -1.62
CA PRO A 3 -8.29 -16.44 -1.61
C PRO A 3 -7.08 -15.94 -2.40
N SER A 4 -7.34 -15.14 -3.43
CA SER A 4 -6.33 -14.35 -4.14
C SER A 4 -5.42 -13.75 -3.09
N GLN A 5 -4.10 -14.02 -3.14
CA GLN A 5 -3.14 -13.57 -2.13
C GLN A 5 -3.41 -12.10 -1.76
N GLU A 6 -4.10 -11.90 -0.64
CA GLU A 6 -4.38 -10.60 -0.06
C GLU A 6 -3.03 -10.00 0.34
N SER A 7 -2.89 -8.69 0.18
CA SER A 7 -1.66 -7.98 0.57
C SER A 7 -1.36 -8.31 2.03
N GLN A 8 -0.21 -8.92 2.32
CA GLN A 8 0.19 -9.31 3.68
C GLN A 8 0.78 -8.14 4.49
N ALA A 9 0.59 -6.91 4.02
CA ALA A 9 1.17 -5.74 4.67
C ALA A 9 0.61 -5.60 6.08
N GLN A 10 1.50 -5.61 7.06
CA GLN A 10 1.13 -5.46 8.46
C GLN A 10 1.35 -4.02 8.90
N ILE A 11 0.41 -3.51 9.69
CA ILE A 11 0.54 -2.25 10.39
C ILE A 11 0.83 -2.55 11.86
N LEU A 12 1.78 -1.82 12.45
CA LEU A 12 2.08 -1.86 13.86
C LEU A 12 1.73 -0.52 14.51
N ILE A 13 0.92 -0.56 15.56
CA ILE A 13 0.56 0.60 16.38
C ILE A 13 0.71 0.29 17.87
N ASN A 14 0.68 1.32 18.71
CA ASN A 14 0.45 1.17 20.14
C ASN A 14 -1.04 1.31 20.46
N CYS A 15 -1.55 0.40 21.28
CA CYS A 15 -2.92 0.40 21.76
C CYS A 15 -3.24 1.73 22.46
N PRO A 16 -4.28 2.47 22.05
CA PRO A 16 -4.64 3.75 22.67
C PRO A 16 -5.13 3.60 24.11
N GLN A 17 -5.46 2.38 24.56
CA GLN A 17 -5.96 2.11 25.91
C GLN A 17 -4.87 1.64 26.89
N CYS A 18 -3.97 0.76 26.48
CA CYS A 18 -2.95 0.18 27.38
C CYS A 18 -1.49 0.39 26.93
N GLY A 19 -1.26 0.97 25.75
CA GLY A 19 0.08 1.17 25.19
C GLY A 19 0.73 -0.06 24.55
N GLY A 20 0.19 -1.26 24.76
CA GLY A 20 0.71 -2.50 24.17
C GLY A 20 0.68 -2.49 22.64
N ASP A 21 1.64 -3.16 22.00
CA ASP A 21 1.75 -3.21 20.55
C ASP A 21 0.58 -3.99 19.92
N ILE A 22 0.04 -3.51 18.81
CA ILE A 22 -0.99 -4.20 18.03
C ILE A 22 -0.50 -4.27 16.60
N GLY A 23 -0.17 -5.48 16.16
CA GLY A 23 0.04 -5.82 14.76
C GLY A 23 -1.27 -6.27 14.12
N PHE A 24 -1.60 -5.72 12.96
CA PHE A 24 -2.79 -6.12 12.21
C PHE A 24 -2.59 -5.95 10.71
N LEU A 25 -3.40 -6.63 9.90
CA LEU A 25 -3.31 -6.51 8.44
C LEU A 25 -3.81 -5.14 8.00
N GLU A 26 -3.15 -4.51 7.03
CA GLU A 26 -3.46 -3.17 6.55
C GLU A 26 -4.93 -3.02 6.13
N GLU A 27 -5.56 -4.06 5.61
CA GLU A 27 -6.96 -4.08 5.19
C GLU A 27 -7.97 -4.29 6.34
N SER A 28 -7.49 -4.61 7.55
CA SER A 28 -8.36 -4.77 8.72
C SER A 28 -9.01 -3.44 9.10
N ARG A 29 -10.33 -3.46 9.23
CA ARG A 29 -11.17 -2.35 9.69
C ARG A 29 -11.51 -2.45 11.17
N GLU A 30 -11.39 -3.64 11.73
CA GLU A 30 -11.53 -3.88 13.16
C GLU A 30 -10.26 -4.54 13.68
N ILE A 31 -9.76 -4.08 14.83
CA ILE A 31 -8.60 -4.65 15.50
C ILE A 31 -8.92 -4.97 16.95
N ARG A 32 -8.25 -5.98 17.52
CA ARG A 32 -8.39 -6.34 18.92
C ARG A 32 -7.01 -6.35 19.57
N CYS A 33 -6.89 -5.67 20.69
CA CYS A 33 -5.66 -5.68 21.48
C CYS A 33 -5.55 -7.00 22.25
N GLU A 34 -4.46 -7.74 22.03
CA GLU A 34 -4.19 -8.98 22.77
C GLU A 34 -3.83 -8.75 24.24
N PHE A 35 -3.38 -7.53 24.59
CA PHE A 35 -2.98 -7.18 25.95
C PHE A 35 -4.15 -6.82 26.87
N CYS A 36 -5.08 -5.97 26.41
CA CYS A 36 -6.21 -5.49 27.23
C CYS A 36 -7.59 -5.95 26.74
N GLY A 37 -7.66 -6.68 25.62
CA GLY A 37 -8.91 -7.18 25.04
C GLY A 37 -9.76 -6.13 24.32
N THR A 38 -9.38 -4.85 24.33
CA THR A 38 -10.18 -3.78 23.70
C THR A 38 -10.29 -4.00 22.19
N SER A 39 -11.49 -3.83 21.66
CA SER A 39 -11.76 -3.92 20.22
C SER A 39 -12.03 -2.52 19.65
N LEU A 40 -11.35 -2.20 18.56
CA LEU A 40 -11.28 -0.86 17.99
C LEU A 40 -11.62 -0.89 16.50
N LEU A 41 -12.35 0.12 16.05
CA LEU A 41 -12.54 0.44 14.64
C LEU A 41 -11.37 1.27 14.14
N VAL A 42 -10.83 0.90 12.98
CA VAL A 42 -9.77 1.61 12.28
C VAL A 42 -10.39 2.60 11.30
N ALA A 43 -10.35 3.88 11.67
CA ALA A 43 -10.91 5.00 10.93
C ALA A 43 -9.82 5.89 10.30
N GLY A 44 -10.24 6.90 9.53
CA GLY A 44 -9.32 7.84 8.88
C GLY A 44 -8.59 7.25 7.66
N ARG A 45 -9.22 6.30 6.96
CA ARG A 45 -8.66 5.65 5.76
C ARG A 45 -9.07 6.33 4.44
N ASP A 46 -9.87 7.38 4.50
CA ASP A 46 -10.47 8.01 3.31
C ASP A 46 -9.50 8.92 2.52
N GLY A 47 -8.35 9.25 3.11
CA GLY A 47 -7.29 10.02 2.45
C GLY A 47 -5.96 9.27 2.41
N ILE A 48 -4.90 9.96 2.00
CA ILE A 48 -3.58 9.32 1.81
C ILE A 48 -2.93 9.05 3.16
N LEU A 49 -2.68 7.78 3.44
CA LEU A 49 -1.95 7.35 4.62
C LEU A 49 -0.44 7.42 4.40
N ARG A 50 0.28 7.69 5.49
CA ARG A 50 1.73 7.74 5.53
C ARG A 50 2.24 6.71 6.52
N TYR A 51 3.31 6.02 6.15
CA TYR A 51 3.93 4.95 6.92
C TYR A 51 5.45 5.08 6.93
N ARG A 52 6.09 4.52 7.94
CA ARG A 52 7.54 4.35 8.02
C ARG A 52 7.88 2.86 8.00
N LEU A 53 8.94 2.51 7.29
CA LEU A 53 9.58 1.21 7.44
C LEU A 53 10.29 1.11 8.81
N PRO A 54 10.44 -0.10 9.37
CA PRO A 54 11.21 -0.32 10.59
C PRO A 54 12.64 0.22 10.49
N LEU A 55 13.11 0.81 11.58
CA LEU A 55 14.52 1.19 11.76
C LEU A 55 15.26 0.09 12.51
N HIS A 56 16.06 -0.71 11.80
CA HIS A 56 16.88 -1.76 12.40
C HIS A 56 18.29 -1.30 12.78
N LEU A 57 18.78 -0.24 12.13
CA LEU A 57 20.05 0.41 12.41
C LEU A 57 19.78 1.69 13.21
N GLN A 58 19.73 1.58 14.54
CA GLN A 58 19.35 2.70 15.41
C GLN A 58 20.55 3.57 15.80
N ASN A 59 21.76 3.01 15.75
CA ASN A 59 22.97 3.65 16.27
C ASN A 59 23.78 4.34 15.15
N PRO A 60 24.08 5.65 15.26
CA PRO A 60 24.97 6.35 14.34
C PRO A 60 26.34 5.68 14.16
N THR A 61 26.91 5.10 15.23
CA THR A 61 28.23 4.45 15.19
C THR A 61 28.21 3.17 14.34
N GLU A 62 27.12 2.41 14.38
CA GLU A 62 26.96 1.23 13.51
C GLU A 62 26.81 1.65 12.04
N ALA A 63 26.11 2.75 11.77
CA ALA A 63 26.03 3.33 10.43
C ALA A 63 27.40 3.80 9.92
N GLN A 64 28.18 4.46 10.78
CA GLN A 64 29.57 4.83 10.48
C GLN A 64 30.41 3.60 10.16
N ALA A 65 30.33 2.55 10.97
CA ALA A 65 31.08 1.31 10.73
C ALA A 65 30.75 0.69 9.37
N ALA A 66 29.46 0.58 9.02
CA ALA A 66 29.02 0.07 7.72
C ALA A 66 29.53 0.95 6.54
N ALA A 67 29.53 2.28 6.72
CA ALA A 67 30.06 3.21 5.72
C ALA A 67 31.58 3.12 5.55
N LEU A 68 32.33 3.00 6.65
CA LEU A 68 33.79 2.87 6.58
C LEU A 68 34.21 1.52 5.97
N GLU A 69 33.50 0.44 6.29
CA GLU A 69 33.69 -0.87 5.66
C GLU A 69 33.44 -0.81 4.15
N TYR A 70 32.33 -0.18 3.72
CA TYR A 70 32.02 0.05 2.30
C TYR A 70 33.13 0.76 1.52
N LEU A 71 33.75 1.76 2.15
CA LEU A 71 34.84 2.55 1.59
C LEU A 71 36.16 1.80 1.57
N ARG A 72 36.46 1.06 2.64
CA ARG A 72 37.64 0.18 2.73
C ARG A 72 37.63 -0.83 1.59
N ASP A 73 36.49 -1.48 1.34
CA ASP A 73 36.31 -2.45 0.25
C ASP A 73 36.45 -1.82 -1.15
N ARG A 74 36.40 -0.48 -1.25
CA ARG A 74 36.62 0.31 -2.47
C ARG A 74 37.98 1.01 -2.51
N GLY A 75 38.94 0.56 -1.71
CA GLY A 75 40.30 1.09 -1.72
C GLY A 75 40.44 2.47 -1.05
N ARG A 76 39.60 2.74 -0.05
CA ARG A 76 39.66 3.95 0.80
C ARG A 76 39.74 3.55 2.30
N PRO A 77 40.79 2.83 2.73
CA PRO A 77 40.86 2.21 4.06
C PRO A 77 41.07 3.19 5.22
N PHE A 78 41.54 4.41 4.96
CA PHE A 78 41.83 5.44 5.96
C PHE A 78 40.76 6.54 6.00
N ALA A 79 39.52 6.22 5.60
CA ALA A 79 38.40 7.14 5.72
C ALA A 79 38.08 7.38 7.21
N GLU A 80 37.82 8.63 7.58
CA GLU A 80 37.33 8.97 8.91
C GLU A 80 35.86 9.41 8.86
N PRO A 81 35.01 8.95 9.79
CA PRO A 81 33.63 9.39 9.81
C PRO A 81 33.55 10.87 10.22
N GLY A 82 32.64 11.57 9.58
CA GLY A 82 32.27 12.97 9.83
C GLY A 82 30.84 13.03 10.37
N LYS A 83 30.08 14.01 9.88
CA LYS A 83 28.67 14.17 10.27
C LYS A 83 27.88 12.91 9.93
N THR A 84 27.07 12.46 10.87
CA THR A 84 26.20 11.29 10.69
C THR A 84 24.82 11.59 11.21
N PHE A 85 23.80 11.34 10.40
CA PHE A 85 22.41 11.52 10.82
C PHE A 85 21.47 10.63 10.00
N LEU A 86 20.36 10.24 10.62
CA LEU A 86 19.27 9.51 10.00
C LEU A 86 18.33 10.49 9.32
N PHE A 87 17.79 10.14 8.15
CA PHE A 87 16.65 10.80 7.53
C PHE A 87 15.72 9.78 6.86
N TYR A 88 14.54 10.23 6.47
CA TYR A 88 13.50 9.38 5.90
C TYR A 88 13.15 9.81 4.48
N ALA A 89 13.31 8.90 3.51
CA ALA A 89 13.03 9.15 2.10
C ALA A 89 11.63 8.65 1.69
N PRO A 90 10.74 9.51 1.14
CA PRO A 90 9.39 9.10 0.78
C PRO A 90 9.34 8.27 -0.50
N PHE A 91 8.49 7.26 -0.51
CA PHE A 91 8.09 6.50 -1.70
C PHE A 91 6.58 6.48 -1.80
N TRP A 92 6.03 6.79 -2.97
CA TRP A 92 4.64 6.46 -3.25
C TRP A 92 4.50 4.94 -3.33
N ARG A 93 3.50 4.39 -2.67
CA ARG A 93 3.04 3.01 -2.80
C ARG A 93 1.66 3.01 -3.45
N LEU A 94 1.52 2.19 -4.47
CA LEU A 94 0.36 2.11 -5.34
C LEU A 94 -0.16 0.70 -5.31
N GLN A 95 -1.40 0.53 -4.87
CA GLN A 95 -2.05 -0.77 -4.74
C GLN A 95 -3.33 -0.82 -5.55
N GLY A 96 -3.71 -2.01 -6.00
CA GLY A 96 -5.02 -2.29 -6.58
C GLY A 96 -5.00 -3.52 -7.48
N GLN A 97 -6.06 -3.72 -8.23
CA GLN A 97 -6.22 -4.88 -9.11
C GLN A 97 -6.27 -4.44 -10.57
N VAL A 98 -5.35 -4.95 -11.38
CA VAL A 98 -5.39 -4.77 -12.83
C VAL A 98 -6.21 -5.89 -13.44
N TYR A 99 -7.23 -5.51 -14.20
CA TYR A 99 -8.03 -6.38 -15.04
C TYR A 99 -7.73 -6.08 -16.50
N ARG A 100 -7.41 -7.11 -17.28
CA ARG A 100 -7.23 -6.99 -18.72
C ARG A 100 -8.05 -8.03 -19.45
N TRP A 101 -8.92 -7.57 -20.32
CA TRP A 101 -9.77 -8.38 -21.17
C TRP A 101 -9.15 -8.39 -22.55
N VAL A 102 -8.69 -9.55 -23.01
CA VAL A 102 -8.14 -9.72 -24.34
C VAL A 102 -9.10 -10.56 -25.17
N PHE A 103 -9.52 -9.99 -26.30
CA PHE A 103 -10.31 -10.65 -27.32
C PHE A 103 -9.40 -10.89 -28.52
N GLY A 104 -9.37 -12.11 -29.02
CA GLY A 104 -8.47 -12.48 -30.10
C GLY A 104 -8.73 -13.86 -30.63
N ALA A 105 -7.73 -14.43 -31.30
CA ALA A 105 -7.79 -15.79 -31.81
C ALA A 105 -6.54 -16.59 -31.45
N LYS A 106 -6.73 -17.90 -31.21
CA LYS A 106 -5.65 -18.85 -30.97
C LYS A 106 -5.72 -19.97 -31.99
N PHE A 107 -4.57 -20.41 -32.50
CA PHE A 107 -4.51 -21.59 -33.36
C PHE A 107 -4.91 -22.83 -32.58
N MET A 108 -5.85 -23.60 -33.12
CA MET A 108 -6.23 -24.88 -32.53
C MET A 108 -5.07 -25.87 -32.65
N LYS A 109 -4.79 -26.60 -31.58
CA LYS A 109 -3.79 -27.67 -31.56
C LYS A 109 -4.38 -28.96 -32.16
N VAL A 110 -4.74 -28.92 -33.43
CA VAL A 110 -5.29 -30.06 -34.20
C VAL A 110 -4.36 -30.42 -35.36
N GLU A 111 -4.27 -31.70 -35.69
CA GLU A 111 -3.55 -32.16 -36.89
C GLU A 111 -4.27 -31.64 -38.14
N THR A 112 -3.54 -30.91 -38.98
CA THR A 112 -4.04 -30.42 -40.27
C THR A 112 -3.35 -31.15 -41.43
N GLU A 113 -4.02 -31.17 -42.58
CA GLU A 113 -3.43 -31.65 -43.84
C GLU A 113 -2.15 -30.87 -44.19
N GLU A 114 -1.19 -31.52 -44.84
CA GLU A 114 0.11 -30.93 -45.21
C GLU A 114 -0.08 -29.62 -45.99
N GLY A 115 0.46 -28.53 -45.44
CA GLY A 115 0.40 -27.18 -46.04
C GLY A 115 -0.81 -26.33 -45.62
N MET A 116 -1.75 -26.86 -44.82
CA MET A 116 -2.90 -26.10 -44.34
C MET A 116 -2.65 -25.57 -42.91
N PRO A 117 -2.79 -24.25 -42.65
CA PRO A 117 -2.63 -23.72 -41.30
C PRO A 117 -3.77 -24.23 -40.39
N PRO A 118 -3.49 -24.47 -39.09
CA PRO A 118 -4.52 -24.84 -38.13
C PRO A 118 -5.65 -23.80 -38.08
N PRO A 119 -6.91 -24.22 -37.87
CA PRO A 119 -8.02 -23.30 -37.73
C PRO A 119 -7.82 -22.39 -36.50
N LEU A 120 -8.29 -21.15 -36.62
CA LEU A 120 -8.28 -20.17 -35.54
C LEU A 120 -9.58 -20.24 -34.74
N GLU A 121 -9.48 -20.32 -33.42
CA GLU A 121 -10.61 -20.24 -32.50
C GLU A 121 -10.64 -18.85 -31.83
N LYS A 122 -11.80 -18.20 -31.81
CA LYS A 122 -11.98 -16.92 -31.11
C LYS A 122 -11.98 -17.16 -29.61
N MET A 123 -11.11 -16.44 -28.92
CA MET A 123 -10.91 -16.54 -27.49
C MET A 123 -11.18 -15.22 -26.81
N LYS A 124 -11.72 -15.32 -25.59
CA LYS A 124 -11.88 -14.22 -24.66
C LYS A 124 -11.17 -14.61 -23.35
N ILE A 125 -10.09 -13.89 -23.05
CA ILE A 125 -9.27 -14.17 -21.87
C ILE A 125 -9.36 -12.97 -20.93
N LEU A 126 -9.73 -13.25 -19.67
CA LEU A 126 -9.61 -12.30 -18.57
C LEU A 126 -8.32 -12.60 -17.82
N MET A 127 -7.37 -11.68 -17.88
CA MET A 127 -6.17 -11.70 -17.07
C MET A 127 -6.34 -10.78 -15.87
N THR A 128 -5.90 -11.25 -14.70
CA THR A 128 -5.92 -10.45 -13.46
C THR A 128 -4.55 -10.43 -12.79
N ARG A 129 -4.07 -9.24 -12.40
CA ARG A 129 -2.83 -9.08 -11.64
C ARG A 129 -3.03 -8.12 -10.47
N LEU A 130 -2.68 -8.57 -9.26
CA LEU A 130 -2.55 -7.68 -8.12
C LEU A 130 -1.34 -6.77 -8.35
N MET A 131 -1.54 -5.47 -8.19
CA MET A 131 -0.50 -4.48 -8.30
C MET A 131 -0.21 -3.90 -6.92
N ASP A 132 1.04 -3.99 -6.49
CA ASP A 132 1.58 -3.34 -5.31
C ASP A 132 3.00 -2.89 -5.66
N HIS A 133 3.11 -1.64 -6.09
CA HIS A 133 4.36 -1.08 -6.58
C HIS A 133 4.74 0.16 -5.78
N THR A 134 6.05 0.44 -5.71
CA THR A 134 6.54 1.67 -5.09
C THR A 134 7.49 2.40 -5.99
N LEU A 135 7.41 3.73 -5.97
CA LEU A 135 8.27 4.63 -6.74
C LEU A 135 8.76 5.80 -5.85
N PRO A 136 9.95 6.38 -6.12
CA PRO A 136 10.47 7.49 -5.34
C PRO A 136 9.53 8.70 -5.34
N GLY A 137 9.26 9.23 -4.15
CA GLY A 137 8.45 10.44 -3.95
C GLY A 137 9.26 11.74 -3.97
N PHE A 138 10.56 11.68 -4.23
CA PHE A 138 11.49 12.81 -4.18
C PHE A 138 12.10 13.09 -5.56
N GLY A 139 12.39 14.37 -5.84
CA GLY A 139 12.94 14.82 -7.11
C GLY A 139 14.41 15.25 -7.06
N ASN A 140 15.10 15.19 -8.20
CA ASN A 140 16.46 15.72 -8.40
C ASN A 140 17.51 15.14 -7.44
N LEU A 141 17.27 13.98 -6.83
CA LEU A 141 18.17 13.29 -5.91
C LEU A 141 18.16 11.81 -6.25
N ASP A 142 19.33 11.25 -6.54
CA ASP A 142 19.46 9.82 -6.79
C ASP A 142 20.00 9.11 -5.56
N LEU A 143 19.10 8.61 -4.72
CA LEU A 143 19.46 7.81 -3.55
C LEU A 143 19.98 6.41 -3.92
N GLY A 144 19.89 5.97 -5.18
CA GLY A 144 20.23 4.61 -5.59
C GLY A 144 19.15 3.57 -5.24
N VAL A 145 17.94 4.00 -4.86
CA VAL A 145 16.81 3.13 -4.55
C VAL A 145 15.62 3.53 -5.42
N GLY A 146 15.35 2.75 -6.47
CA GLY A 146 14.22 2.99 -7.39
C GLY A 146 12.89 2.38 -6.93
N SER A 147 12.91 1.47 -5.96
CA SER A 147 11.71 0.85 -5.40
C SER A 147 12.00 0.23 -4.03
N LEU A 148 11.00 0.19 -3.16
CA LEU A 148 11.01 -0.59 -1.93
C LEU A 148 10.84 -2.10 -2.21
N GLY A 149 10.40 -2.49 -3.42
CA GLY A 149 10.15 -3.89 -3.75
C GLY A 149 9.17 -4.53 -2.77
N ILE A 150 9.42 -5.77 -2.38
CA ILE A 150 8.52 -6.49 -1.44
C ILE A 150 8.54 -5.94 -0.01
N ARG A 151 9.44 -4.99 0.33
CA ARG A 151 9.59 -4.48 1.70
C ARG A 151 8.33 -3.79 2.22
N SER A 152 7.57 -3.13 1.35
CA SER A 152 6.28 -2.51 1.71
C SER A 152 5.19 -3.53 2.02
N GLN A 153 5.35 -4.79 1.59
CA GLN A 153 4.38 -5.87 1.75
C GLN A 153 4.78 -6.86 2.87
N ALA A 154 6.08 -7.04 3.08
CA ALA A 154 6.63 -8.06 3.98
C ALA A 154 6.99 -7.54 5.38
N LEU A 155 7.02 -6.22 5.58
CA LEU A 155 7.44 -5.61 6.84
C LEU A 155 6.26 -4.94 7.56
N GLN A 156 6.42 -4.82 8.87
CA GLN A 156 5.48 -4.07 9.71
C GLN A 156 5.67 -2.57 9.50
N LEU A 157 4.69 -1.97 8.83
CA LEU A 157 4.60 -0.54 8.60
C LEU A 157 4.12 0.17 9.87
N ARG A 158 4.80 1.25 10.24
CA ARG A 158 4.34 2.11 11.34
C ARG A 158 3.66 3.35 10.79
N PRO A 159 2.43 3.70 11.21
CA PRO A 159 1.80 4.95 10.79
C PRO A 159 2.69 6.15 11.13
N PHE A 160 2.81 7.08 10.18
CA PHE A 160 3.49 8.34 10.38
C PHE A 160 2.60 9.29 11.18
N ASN A 161 3.12 9.84 12.26
CA ASN A 161 2.42 10.70 13.20
C ASN A 161 3.23 11.97 13.51
N PRO A 162 3.09 13.04 12.71
CA PRO A 162 3.93 14.25 12.77
C PRO A 162 3.87 15.04 14.10
N GLY A 163 2.99 14.65 15.04
CA GLY A 163 2.82 15.33 16.33
C GLY A 163 3.31 14.59 17.58
N LYS A 164 3.76 13.33 17.49
CA LYS A 164 4.23 12.55 18.64
C LYS A 164 5.68 12.09 18.49
N GLU A 165 5.91 11.06 17.68
CA GLU A 165 7.23 10.44 17.50
C GLU A 165 8.05 11.16 16.43
N ASP A 166 7.39 11.65 15.38
CA ASP A 166 8.06 12.14 14.16
C ASP A 166 8.45 13.62 14.20
N ARG A 167 8.23 14.33 15.32
CA ARG A 167 8.41 15.79 15.40
C ARG A 167 9.87 16.23 15.20
N HIS A 168 10.82 15.34 15.43
CA HIS A 168 12.26 15.65 15.41
C HIS A 168 13.06 14.86 14.35
N ASP A 169 12.44 13.88 13.69
CA ASP A 169 13.10 13.11 12.66
C ASP A 169 13.10 13.92 11.34
N PRO A 170 14.21 13.96 10.59
CA PRO A 170 14.24 14.70 9.34
C PRO A 170 13.68 13.85 8.19
N PHE A 171 12.62 14.33 7.56
CA PHE A 171 11.99 13.72 6.39
C PHE A 171 12.38 14.48 5.13
N LEU A 172 12.70 13.77 4.05
CA LEU A 172 12.75 14.41 2.74
C LEU A 172 11.32 14.80 2.34
N PRO A 173 11.14 16.00 1.76
CA PRO A 173 9.83 16.42 1.30
C PRO A 173 9.34 15.49 0.19
N LEU A 174 8.03 15.26 0.16
CA LEU A 174 7.38 14.63 -0.97
C LEU A 174 7.32 15.64 -2.13
N ASP A 175 8.21 15.52 -3.10
CA ASP A 175 8.28 16.43 -4.26
C ASP A 175 7.36 15.98 -5.40
N ILE A 176 7.05 14.69 -5.50
CA ILE A 176 6.23 14.12 -6.58
C ILE A 176 4.75 14.19 -6.17
N PRO A 177 3.89 14.97 -6.85
CA PRO A 177 2.46 15.07 -6.51
C PRO A 177 1.69 13.78 -6.78
N LEU A 178 0.54 13.60 -6.11
CA LEU A 178 -0.34 12.45 -6.32
C LEU A 178 -0.69 12.26 -7.80
N ALA A 179 -1.09 13.32 -8.52
CA ALA A 179 -1.47 13.23 -9.93
C ALA A 179 -0.36 12.63 -10.83
N GLN A 180 0.90 12.90 -10.49
CA GLN A 180 2.03 12.31 -11.21
C GLN A 180 2.23 10.83 -10.83
N ALA A 181 2.08 10.48 -9.56
CA ALA A 181 2.11 9.10 -9.11
C ALA A 181 0.97 8.26 -9.74
N GLU A 182 -0.24 8.83 -9.85
CA GLU A 182 -1.39 8.21 -10.52
C GLU A 182 -1.11 7.92 -12.00
N LYS A 183 -0.55 8.90 -12.72
CA LYS A 183 -0.15 8.71 -14.12
C LYS A 183 0.87 7.58 -14.29
N GLU A 184 1.82 7.51 -13.37
CA GLU A 184 2.84 6.46 -13.38
C GLU A 184 2.25 5.08 -13.01
N ALA A 185 1.26 5.03 -12.13
CA ALA A 185 0.47 3.84 -11.83
C ALA A 185 -0.19 3.26 -13.09
N GLU A 186 -0.86 4.12 -13.86
CA GLU A 186 -1.52 3.72 -15.09
C GLU A 186 -0.50 3.17 -16.09
N ARG A 187 0.62 3.88 -16.29
CA ARG A 187 1.71 3.43 -17.15
C ARG A 187 2.24 2.05 -16.74
N LEU A 188 2.47 1.82 -15.45
CA LEU A 188 2.96 0.55 -14.93
C LEU A 188 1.92 -0.58 -15.04
N SER A 189 0.63 -0.24 -14.97
CA SER A 189 -0.45 -1.22 -15.14
C SER A 189 -0.44 -1.85 -16.54
N ASP A 190 0.06 -1.14 -17.55
CA ASP A 190 0.21 -1.60 -18.94
C ASP A 190 1.40 -2.55 -19.16
N ILE A 191 2.39 -2.57 -18.26
CA ILE A 191 3.68 -3.25 -18.51
C ILE A 191 3.61 -4.74 -18.08
N PHE A 192 4.12 -5.64 -18.94
CA PHE A 192 4.28 -7.10 -18.72
C PHE A 192 2.96 -7.82 -18.35
N PHE A 193 1.94 -7.68 -19.21
CA PHE A 193 0.64 -8.31 -19.00
C PHE A 193 -0.02 -8.71 -20.33
N GLU A 194 0.60 -9.68 -21.02
CA GLU A 194 0.15 -10.18 -22.32
C GLU A 194 -0.38 -11.61 -22.22
N ALA A 195 -1.35 -11.94 -23.08
CA ALA A 195 -1.87 -13.29 -23.20
C ALA A 195 -0.95 -14.11 -24.11
N GLU A 196 -0.25 -15.10 -23.53
CA GLU A 196 0.61 -16.00 -24.29
C GLU A 196 -0.19 -16.80 -25.33
N ASP A 197 0.40 -16.99 -26.51
CA ASP A 197 -0.18 -17.71 -27.66
C ASP A 197 -1.55 -17.19 -28.14
N LEU A 198 -1.89 -15.92 -27.89
CA LEU A 198 -3.13 -15.31 -28.37
C LEU A 198 -2.80 -14.16 -29.33
N GLN A 199 -3.33 -14.24 -30.55
CA GLN A 199 -3.32 -13.08 -31.44
C GLN A 199 -4.40 -12.11 -30.97
N ALA A 200 -4.00 -11.10 -30.19
CA ALA A 200 -4.90 -10.09 -29.66
C ALA A 200 -5.44 -9.19 -30.78
N GLU A 201 -6.76 -9.06 -30.84
CA GLU A 201 -7.47 -8.16 -31.77
C GLU A 201 -7.92 -6.89 -31.03
N VAL A 202 -8.44 -7.07 -29.81
CA VAL A 202 -8.88 -5.99 -28.93
C VAL A 202 -8.44 -6.31 -27.51
N ALA A 203 -7.88 -5.32 -26.82
CA ALA A 203 -7.60 -5.40 -25.40
C ALA A 203 -8.25 -4.23 -24.65
N LEU A 204 -8.98 -4.52 -23.58
CA LEU A 204 -9.52 -3.54 -22.66
C LEU A 204 -8.85 -3.71 -21.30
N GLN A 205 -8.48 -2.62 -20.64
CA GLN A 205 -7.84 -2.65 -19.34
C GLN A 205 -8.52 -1.72 -18.37
N SER A 206 -8.55 -2.12 -17.10
CA SER A 206 -8.97 -1.27 -16.00
C SER A 206 -8.14 -1.56 -14.76
N PHE A 207 -7.64 -0.51 -14.10
CA PHE A 207 -7.00 -0.59 -12.80
C PHE A 207 -8.02 -0.19 -11.73
N VAL A 208 -8.49 -1.17 -10.96
CA VAL A 208 -9.65 -1.06 -10.06
C VAL A 208 -9.19 -1.12 -8.61
N GLY A 209 -9.87 -0.38 -7.73
CA GLY A 209 -9.60 -0.40 -6.29
C GLY A 209 -8.24 0.22 -5.96
N LYS A 210 -7.88 1.31 -6.64
CA LYS A 210 -6.60 1.99 -6.47
C LYS A 210 -6.49 2.57 -5.06
N VAL A 211 -5.40 2.27 -4.38
CA VAL A 211 -5.06 2.83 -3.07
C VAL A 211 -3.65 3.39 -3.13
N PHE A 212 -3.49 4.64 -2.67
CA PHE A 212 -2.21 5.33 -2.62
C PHE A 212 -1.82 5.59 -1.17
N SER A 213 -0.58 5.28 -0.83
CA SER A 213 0.04 5.65 0.44
C SER A 213 1.47 6.11 0.22
N VAL A 214 2.07 6.74 1.23
CA VAL A 214 3.49 7.09 1.21
C VAL A 214 4.21 6.23 2.25
N VAL A 215 5.27 5.56 1.84
CA VAL A 215 6.13 4.75 2.72
C VAL A 215 7.51 5.39 2.78
N TYR A 216 7.94 5.75 3.99
CA TYR A 216 9.24 6.36 4.22
C TYR A 216 10.30 5.29 4.54
N LEU A 217 11.40 5.32 3.78
CA LEU A 217 12.58 4.50 3.98
C LEU A 217 13.57 5.20 4.93
N PRO A 218 13.99 4.60 6.06
CA PRO A 218 15.06 5.14 6.88
C PRO A 218 16.41 5.02 6.16
N VAL A 219 17.15 6.12 6.06
CA VAL A 219 18.47 6.20 5.42
C VAL A 219 19.42 6.98 6.32
N TRP A 220 20.56 6.37 6.63
CA TRP A 220 21.66 7.08 7.28
C TRP A 220 22.52 7.78 6.23
N LEU A 221 22.82 9.04 6.49
CA LEU A 221 23.87 9.78 5.81
C LEU A 221 25.12 9.77 6.68
N VAL A 222 26.23 9.29 6.13
CA VAL A 222 27.55 9.32 6.78
C VAL A 222 28.51 10.09 5.89
N GLU A 223 28.88 11.31 6.30
CA GLU A 223 30.01 12.01 5.69
C GLU A 223 31.31 11.30 6.08
N CYS A 224 32.23 11.13 5.14
CA CYS A 224 33.51 10.46 5.33
C CYS A 224 34.62 11.34 4.77
N ARG A 225 35.55 11.75 5.65
CA ARG A 225 36.75 12.50 5.25
C ARG A 225 37.78 11.52 4.69
N LEU A 226 38.30 11.83 3.50
CA LEU A 226 39.37 11.07 2.85
C LEU A 226 40.67 11.90 2.85
N SER A 227 41.79 11.27 2.48
CA SER A 227 43.06 12.00 2.30
C SER A 227 43.00 13.04 1.17
N GLN A 228 42.08 12.88 0.22
CA GLN A 228 41.81 13.82 -0.87
C GLN A 228 40.30 13.99 -1.03
N GLY A 229 39.75 15.07 -0.45
CA GLY A 229 38.32 15.38 -0.47
C GLY A 229 37.51 14.60 0.57
N GLY A 230 36.20 14.58 0.38
CA GLY A 230 35.29 13.77 1.19
C GLY A 230 34.23 13.11 0.33
N MET A 231 33.58 12.11 0.91
CA MET A 231 32.44 11.43 0.30
C MET A 231 31.36 11.24 1.33
N THR A 232 30.12 11.24 0.85
CA THR A 232 28.96 10.85 1.63
C THR A 232 28.57 9.42 1.30
N VAL A 233 28.43 8.55 2.29
CA VAL A 233 27.89 7.20 2.13
C VAL A 233 26.46 7.16 2.67
N LEU A 234 25.55 6.66 1.85
CA LEU A 234 24.18 6.37 2.26
C LEU A 234 24.09 4.92 2.72
N VAL A 235 23.51 4.69 3.90
CA VAL A 235 23.32 3.35 4.47
C VAL A 235 21.83 3.13 4.72
N ASP A 236 21.30 2.01 4.23
CA ASP A 236 19.91 1.62 4.42
C ASP A 236 19.68 1.25 5.90
N GLY A 237 18.83 2.04 6.58
CA GLY A 237 18.55 1.87 8.00
C GLY A 237 17.75 0.59 8.32
N LEU A 238 17.17 -0.06 7.31
CA LEU A 238 16.45 -1.32 7.44
C LEU A 238 17.39 -2.51 7.21
N SER A 239 18.14 -2.52 6.10
CA SER A 239 18.99 -3.67 5.74
C SER A 239 20.40 -3.61 6.34
N ARG A 240 20.78 -2.47 6.94
CA ARG A 240 22.12 -2.15 7.46
C ARG A 240 23.21 -2.12 6.39
N LYS A 241 22.82 -2.17 5.12
CA LYS A 241 23.76 -2.22 4.00
C LYS A 241 23.98 -0.84 3.41
N PRO A 242 25.22 -0.52 2.98
CA PRO A 242 25.47 0.65 2.17
C PRO A 242 24.64 0.61 0.89
N ILE A 243 23.98 1.72 0.58
CA ILE A 243 23.22 1.89 -0.66
C ILE A 243 24.17 2.35 -1.76
N ARG A 244 24.88 3.47 -1.52
CA ARG A 244 25.85 4.06 -2.44
C ARG A 244 26.72 5.11 -1.74
N SER A 245 27.83 5.48 -2.38
CA SER A 245 28.54 6.73 -2.09
C SER A 245 28.19 7.84 -3.10
N LEU A 246 28.26 9.07 -2.63
CA LEU A 246 28.07 10.31 -3.35
C LEU A 246 29.26 11.24 -3.06
N PRO A 247 29.64 12.13 -3.98
CA PRO A 247 30.58 13.21 -3.67
C PRO A 247 29.97 14.16 -2.61
N ASP A 248 30.83 14.86 -1.86
CA ASP A 248 30.42 15.72 -0.74
C ASP A 248 29.46 16.88 -1.12
N ASP A 249 29.41 17.27 -2.39
CA ASP A 249 28.56 18.36 -2.90
C ASP A 249 27.12 17.93 -3.26
N ALA A 250 26.73 16.68 -2.98
CA ALA A 250 25.42 16.13 -3.31
C ALA A 250 24.21 16.85 -2.66
N ASN A 251 24.44 17.86 -1.80
CA ASN A 251 23.47 18.84 -1.31
C ASN A 251 22.21 18.26 -0.64
N ILE A 252 22.27 17.02 -0.12
CA ILE A 252 21.14 16.36 0.56
C ILE A 252 20.63 17.19 1.75
N LEU A 253 21.54 17.79 2.52
CA LEU A 253 21.23 18.67 3.65
C LEU A 253 20.37 19.88 3.27
N SER A 254 20.56 20.43 2.06
CA SER A 254 19.75 21.56 1.58
C SER A 254 18.30 21.14 1.28
N LYS A 255 18.11 19.89 0.84
CA LYS A 255 16.79 19.33 0.52
C LYS A 255 15.98 18.95 1.75
N LEU A 256 16.65 18.49 2.81
CA LEU A 256 16.00 18.16 4.09
C LEU A 256 15.44 19.38 4.83
N LYS A 257 15.92 20.60 4.51
CA LYS A 257 15.45 21.85 5.12
C LYS A 257 14.25 22.46 4.41
N ARG A 258 13.72 21.83 3.37
CA ARG A 258 12.53 22.31 2.66
C ARG A 258 11.29 21.84 3.39
N ASP A 259 10.37 22.76 3.63
CA ASP A 259 9.03 22.41 4.11
C ASP A 259 8.31 21.57 3.05
N GLU A 260 7.52 20.58 3.50
CA GLU A 260 6.59 19.87 2.63
C GLU A 260 5.62 20.90 2.02
N ASN A 261 5.42 20.83 0.71
CA ASN A 261 4.46 21.70 0.04
C ASN A 261 3.05 21.12 0.22
N ASP A 262 2.14 21.87 0.83
CA ASP A 262 0.75 21.45 1.05
C ASP A 262 0.00 21.09 -0.26
N ALA A 263 0.50 21.53 -1.42
CA ALA A 263 -0.08 21.22 -2.74
C ALA A 263 0.18 19.78 -3.24
N VAL A 264 0.94 18.97 -2.50
CA VAL A 264 1.39 17.65 -2.97
C VAL A 264 0.32 16.56 -2.80
N ALA A 265 -0.42 16.60 -1.68
CA ALA A 265 -1.50 15.66 -1.34
C ALA A 265 -2.26 16.06 -0.06
N GLU A 266 -3.52 15.60 0.07
CA GLU A 266 -4.27 15.63 1.32
C GLU A 266 -4.01 14.35 2.15
N PHE A 267 -3.28 14.49 3.26
CA PHE A 267 -2.91 13.36 4.11
C PHE A 267 -3.92 13.10 5.22
N SER A 268 -4.30 11.84 5.36
CA SER A 268 -5.11 11.36 6.48
C SER A 268 -4.24 10.75 7.58
N ARG A 269 -4.86 10.45 8.72
CA ARG A 269 -4.24 9.74 9.85
C ARG A 269 -5.18 8.66 10.33
N LEU A 270 -4.62 7.51 10.67
CA LEU A 270 -5.38 6.45 11.33
C LEU A 270 -5.93 6.95 12.66
N ARG A 271 -7.21 6.63 12.89
CA ARG A 271 -7.89 6.86 14.17
C ARG A 271 -8.47 5.55 14.65
N PHE A 272 -8.58 5.43 15.97
CA PHE A 272 -9.08 4.23 16.61
C PHE A 272 -10.29 4.60 17.44
N LEU A 273 -11.47 4.14 17.01
CA LEU A 273 -12.74 4.39 17.68
C LEU A 273 -13.16 3.13 18.45
N PRO A 274 -13.91 3.24 19.55
CA PRO A 274 -14.50 2.06 20.19
C PRO A 274 -15.38 1.28 19.21
N LEU A 275 -15.27 -0.06 19.19
CA LEU A 275 -16.12 -0.94 18.39
C LEU A 275 -17.53 -1.08 19.02
N LYS A 276 -18.27 0.03 19.06
CA LYS A 276 -19.57 0.13 19.75
C LYS A 276 -20.63 0.79 18.88
N CYS A 277 -21.87 0.36 19.06
CA CYS A 277 -23.03 0.96 18.41
C CYS A 277 -23.27 2.38 18.94
N PRO A 278 -23.27 3.42 18.07
CA PRO A 278 -23.44 4.80 18.50
C PRO A 278 -24.86 5.11 19.00
N ASN A 279 -25.85 4.26 18.68
CA ASN A 279 -27.24 4.44 19.13
C ASN A 279 -27.52 3.84 20.53
N CYS A 280 -26.97 2.66 20.85
CA CYS A 280 -27.32 1.96 22.10
C CYS A 280 -26.12 1.57 22.98
N GLY A 281 -24.89 1.84 22.54
CA GLY A 281 -23.67 1.57 23.29
C GLY A 281 -23.22 0.10 23.32
N TRP A 282 -24.00 -0.82 22.74
CA TRP A 282 -23.67 -2.25 22.68
C TRP A 282 -22.46 -2.52 21.77
N ASP A 283 -21.64 -3.49 22.15
CA ASP A 283 -20.46 -3.89 21.37
C ASP A 283 -20.87 -4.56 20.05
N PHE A 284 -20.19 -4.22 18.95
CA PHE A 284 -20.35 -4.98 17.71
C PHE A 284 -19.58 -6.31 17.80
N SER A 285 -20.07 -7.31 17.07
CA SER A 285 -19.33 -8.56 16.89
C SER A 285 -18.05 -8.30 16.11
N PHE A 286 -16.92 -8.67 16.70
CA PHE A 286 -15.62 -8.49 16.08
C PHE A 286 -15.46 -9.35 14.82
N GLN A 287 -15.18 -8.70 13.70
CA GLN A 287 -14.91 -9.26 12.39
C GLN A 287 -13.93 -8.33 11.65
N PRO A 288 -12.65 -8.69 11.51
CA PRO A 288 -11.60 -7.78 11.02
C PRO A 288 -11.91 -7.04 9.72
N PHE A 289 -12.63 -7.68 8.80
CA PHE A 289 -12.88 -7.18 7.45
C PHE A 289 -14.32 -6.66 7.24
N ASN A 290 -15.10 -6.49 8.31
CA ASN A 290 -16.46 -6.00 8.19
C ASN A 290 -16.49 -4.57 7.63
N LEU A 291 -17.28 -4.38 6.58
CA LEU A 291 -17.58 -3.06 6.00
C LEU A 291 -18.76 -2.39 6.72
N LEU A 292 -19.66 -3.21 7.25
CA LEU A 292 -20.92 -2.81 7.85
C LEU A 292 -21.04 -3.46 9.23
N HIS A 293 -21.59 -2.71 10.18
CA HIS A 293 -21.71 -3.11 11.57
C HIS A 293 -23.18 -3.16 11.91
N PHE A 294 -23.75 -4.36 11.89
CA PHE A 294 -25.15 -4.58 12.28
C PHE A 294 -25.25 -4.74 13.79
N CYS A 295 -26.03 -3.88 14.45
CA CYS A 295 -26.24 -3.97 15.89
C CYS A 295 -27.35 -4.99 16.21
N MET A 296 -27.02 -6.09 16.87
CA MET A 296 -28.01 -7.11 17.24
C MET A 296 -29.06 -6.60 18.25
N THR A 297 -28.74 -5.55 19.02
CA THR A 297 -29.62 -4.98 20.06
C THR A 297 -30.66 -4.02 19.49
N CYS A 298 -30.22 -2.94 18.83
CA CYS A 298 -31.12 -1.93 18.26
C CYS A 298 -31.50 -2.18 16.79
N ARG A 299 -30.91 -3.21 16.16
CA ARG A 299 -31.14 -3.61 14.76
C ARG A 299 -30.85 -2.51 13.74
N ARG A 300 -30.00 -1.55 14.10
CA ARG A 300 -29.50 -0.54 13.16
C ARG A 300 -28.20 -1.01 12.52
N LEU A 301 -28.01 -0.63 11.27
CA LEU A 301 -26.82 -0.93 10.49
C LEU A 301 -25.97 0.32 10.35
N TRP A 302 -24.67 0.18 10.55
CA TRP A 302 -23.73 1.31 10.57
C TRP A 302 -22.59 1.08 9.59
N ARG A 303 -22.16 2.13 8.91
CA ARG A 303 -20.98 2.12 8.05
C ARG A 303 -20.03 3.21 8.51
N LEU A 304 -18.75 2.88 8.61
CA LEU A 304 -17.72 3.88 8.85
C LEU A 304 -17.55 4.74 7.60
N GLN A 305 -17.75 6.05 7.74
CA GLN A 305 -17.47 7.07 6.72
C GLN A 305 -16.58 8.13 7.37
N GLY A 306 -15.38 8.32 6.85
CA GLY A 306 -14.34 9.14 7.45
C GLY A 306 -13.97 8.65 8.84
N ASN A 307 -14.42 9.41 9.83
CA ASN A 307 -14.15 9.18 11.25
C ASN A 307 -15.41 8.89 12.06
N GLU A 308 -16.53 8.62 11.41
CA GLU A 308 -17.83 8.48 12.06
C GLU A 308 -18.61 7.27 11.55
N LEU A 309 -19.37 6.66 12.45
CA LEU A 309 -20.34 5.63 12.09
C LEU A 309 -21.63 6.29 11.65
N VAL A 310 -21.94 6.17 10.37
CA VAL A 310 -23.16 6.72 9.77
C VAL A 310 -24.19 5.60 9.62
N GLU A 311 -25.41 5.88 10.05
CA GLU A 311 -26.53 4.94 9.91
C GLU A 311 -26.78 4.65 8.43
N THR A 312 -26.84 3.37 8.08
CA THR A 312 -27.03 2.88 6.72
C THR A 312 -28.34 2.13 6.65
N GLY A 313 -29.23 2.56 5.77
CA GLY A 313 -30.51 1.87 5.56
C GLY A 313 -30.30 0.45 5.02
N TYR A 314 -31.15 -0.48 5.45
CA TYR A 314 -31.22 -1.83 4.91
C TYR A 314 -32.67 -2.29 4.80
N GLN A 315 -32.91 -3.33 4.01
CA GLN A 315 -34.23 -3.94 3.84
C GLN A 315 -34.14 -5.42 4.19
N VAL A 316 -35.21 -5.96 4.75
CA VAL A 316 -35.33 -7.38 5.05
C VAL A 316 -36.46 -7.99 4.25
N VAL A 317 -36.24 -9.20 3.74
CA VAL A 317 -37.32 -9.99 3.14
C VAL A 317 -38.21 -10.47 4.28
N THR A 318 -39.49 -10.14 4.20
CA THR A 318 -40.49 -10.67 5.13
C THR A 318 -40.78 -12.11 4.72
N PRO A 319 -40.68 -13.09 5.65
CA PRO A 319 -40.99 -14.48 5.32
C PRO A 319 -42.43 -14.63 4.83
N LEU A 320 -42.65 -15.53 3.86
CA LEU A 320 -44.00 -15.93 3.47
C LEU A 320 -44.72 -16.57 4.68
N GLN A 321 -46.00 -16.28 4.86
CA GLN A 321 -46.80 -16.90 5.92
C GLN A 321 -46.90 -18.42 5.66
N GLY A 322 -46.72 -19.25 6.70
CA GLY A 322 -46.95 -20.71 6.60
C GLY A 322 -45.80 -21.66 6.98
N GLY A 323 -44.97 -21.33 7.97
CA GLY A 323 -43.95 -22.25 8.47
C GLY A 323 -43.58 -21.95 9.91
N GLY A 324 -44.41 -22.39 10.86
CA GLY A 324 -44.08 -22.32 12.28
C GLY A 324 -43.04 -23.39 12.63
N GLY A 325 -41.95 -23.00 13.30
CA GLY A 325 -41.07 -23.93 14.01
C GLY A 325 -39.60 -23.98 13.59
N GLU A 326 -39.21 -23.40 12.44
CA GLU A 326 -37.80 -23.42 12.03
C GLU A 326 -37.07 -22.14 12.43
N GLU A 327 -35.85 -22.30 12.94
CA GLU A 327 -34.91 -21.20 13.20
C GLU A 327 -34.56 -20.53 11.86
N ARG A 328 -34.98 -19.28 11.69
CA ARG A 328 -34.83 -18.56 10.42
C ARG A 328 -33.56 -17.70 10.46
N THR A 329 -32.69 -17.90 9.47
CA THR A 329 -31.48 -17.12 9.28
C THR A 329 -31.63 -16.21 8.06
N TRP A 330 -31.46 -14.91 8.26
CA TRP A 330 -31.38 -13.94 7.17
C TRP A 330 -29.93 -13.82 6.71
N ILE A 331 -29.70 -14.04 5.42
CA ILE A 331 -28.39 -13.88 4.78
C ILE A 331 -28.35 -12.52 4.08
N PRO A 332 -27.32 -11.69 4.30
CA PRO A 332 -27.22 -10.39 3.65
C PRO A 332 -26.93 -10.54 2.15
N PHE A 333 -27.63 -9.77 1.31
CA PHE A 333 -27.36 -9.65 -0.12
C PHE A 333 -27.25 -8.19 -0.54
N TRP A 334 -26.27 -7.89 -1.39
CA TRP A 334 -26.20 -6.61 -2.07
C TRP A 334 -27.22 -6.55 -3.21
N ARG A 335 -28.01 -5.49 -3.27
CA ARG A 335 -28.91 -5.22 -4.40
C ARG A 335 -28.32 -4.10 -5.26
N CYS A 336 -27.62 -4.48 -6.32
CA CYS A 336 -27.12 -3.54 -7.32
C CYS A 336 -28.17 -3.33 -8.41
N ARG A 337 -28.49 -2.07 -8.71
CA ARG A 337 -29.25 -1.70 -9.92
C ARG A 337 -28.38 -0.78 -10.76
N GLY A 338 -28.24 -1.08 -12.04
CA GLY A 338 -27.48 -0.28 -12.98
C GLY A 338 -28.10 -0.34 -14.36
N VAL A 339 -27.75 0.62 -15.21
CA VAL A 339 -28.07 0.64 -16.64
C VAL A 339 -26.77 0.29 -17.37
N LEU A 340 -26.86 -0.64 -18.32
CA LEU A 340 -25.74 -0.94 -19.22
C LEU A 340 -25.97 -0.17 -20.50
N GLU A 341 -25.15 0.86 -20.72
CA GLU A 341 -25.14 1.63 -21.95
C GLU A 341 -24.00 1.14 -22.83
N SER A 342 -24.27 0.95 -24.12
CA SER A 342 -23.27 0.56 -25.12
C SER A 342 -23.36 1.53 -26.27
N GLU A 343 -22.24 2.13 -26.66
CA GLU A 343 -22.15 3.03 -27.83
C GLU A 343 -22.27 2.27 -29.17
N GLY A 344 -22.40 0.93 -29.12
CA GLY A 344 -22.85 0.12 -30.25
C GLY A 344 -22.09 0.35 -31.56
N ILE A 345 -20.89 -0.21 -31.69
CA ILE A 345 -20.49 -0.70 -33.00
C ILE A 345 -20.86 -2.19 -33.01
N ARG A 346 -21.83 -2.57 -33.84
CA ARG A 346 -22.14 -3.99 -34.09
C ARG A 346 -20.85 -4.69 -34.47
N LEU A 347 -20.35 -5.54 -33.59
CA LEU A 347 -19.36 -6.56 -33.95
C LEU A 347 -20.12 -7.61 -34.77
N THR A 348 -20.09 -7.46 -36.09
CA THR A 348 -20.56 -8.46 -37.07
C THR A 348 -19.59 -9.62 -37.15
#